data_AF-A0A9D0ZYK5-F1
#
_entry.id   AF-A0A9D0ZYK5-F1
#
_cell.length_a   1.000
_cell.length_b   1.000
_cell.length_c   1.000
_cell.angle_alpha   90.00
_cell.angle_beta   90.00
_cell.angle_gamma   90.00
#
_symmetry.space_group_name_H-M   'P 1'
#
loop_
_entity.id
_entity.type
_entity.pdbx_description
1 polymer ?
#
loop_
_entity_poly.entity_id
_entity_poly.type
_entity_poly.pdbx_seq_one_letter_code
_entity_poly.pdbx_strand_id
1 'polypeptide(L)'
;MKHLAATMLALMFAVGLAGCAPNEPNNPNDPTETPTASTTPESSKQAVSVDDIEWSVAPGVIDGYDRIVFSYTNNSSYDVFGVQMEFRQAADVTDEQRVVFDELYESNSMWEDMNGGKDEVYITASGERYLQPGGSNTAPCTFNSTATSVSTMEQYELMEPKMMSIGYKDGDRVYLEYYDFATDSYSSSSQSGKQAVTWSNSEIAQLIPQIEAPIVGVSSDSNDHFYASAYGIPRDQYDAYVDELENRGFTVDANASGNYFSASNEEGVKVTANYSGADESMNVSVTS
;
A
#
# COMPACT_ATOMS: atom_id res chain seq x y z
N MET A 1 -23.49 -14.12 17.30
CA MET A 1 -23.90 -12.76 16.90
C MET A 1 -22.64 -12.04 16.45
N LYS A 2 -22.70 -11.56 15.21
CA LYS A 2 -21.73 -10.79 14.42
C LYS A 2 -20.59 -10.13 15.22
N HIS A 3 -19.36 -10.62 15.05
CA HIS A 3 -18.18 -9.76 15.17
C HIS A 3 -18.15 -8.90 13.91
N LEU A 4 -18.41 -7.60 14.07
CA LEU A 4 -18.03 -6.63 13.05
C LEU A 4 -16.50 -6.59 13.05
N ALA A 5 -15.91 -7.13 11.98
CA ALA A 5 -14.53 -6.86 11.63
C ALA A 5 -14.42 -5.36 11.33
N ALA A 6 -13.71 -4.63 12.19
CA ALA A 6 -13.23 -3.30 11.86
C ALA A 6 -12.33 -3.45 10.64
N THR A 7 -12.76 -2.88 9.52
CA THR A 7 -12.06 -2.86 8.24
C THR A 7 -10.83 -1.96 8.39
N MET A 8 -9.79 -2.51 8.98
CA MET A 8 -8.46 -1.92 8.99
C MET A 8 -7.91 -2.13 7.59
N LEU A 9 -7.82 -1.03 6.85
CA LEU A 9 -7.34 -0.97 5.47
C LEU A 9 -5.82 -1.21 5.45
N ALA A 10 -5.41 -2.43 5.82
CA ALA A 10 -4.18 -3.04 5.36
C ALA A 10 -4.49 -3.68 4.00
N LEU A 11 -4.73 -2.84 2.99
CA LEU A 11 -4.75 -3.24 1.58
C LEU A 11 -3.50 -2.61 0.95
N MET A 12 -2.40 -3.35 0.85
CA MET A 12 -2.13 -4.29 -0.25
C MET A 12 -1.18 -3.63 -1.26
N PHE A 13 0.12 -3.78 -1.01
CA PHE A 13 1.05 -4.21 -2.07
C PHE A 13 0.68 -5.63 -2.58
N ALA A 14 -0.61 -5.95 -2.73
CA ALA A 14 -1.08 -7.14 -3.42
C ALA A 14 -1.14 -6.84 -4.91
N VAL A 15 0.02 -6.64 -5.49
CA VAL A 15 0.27 -7.47 -6.64
C VAL A 15 0.47 -8.87 -6.06
N GLY A 16 -0.50 -9.77 -6.18
CA GLY A 16 -0.41 -11.13 -5.62
C GLY A 16 0.97 -11.76 -5.84
N LEU A 17 1.71 -12.03 -4.76
CA LEU A 17 2.98 -12.78 -4.75
C LEU A 17 2.81 -14.16 -4.10
N ALA A 18 1.58 -14.69 -4.09
CA ALA A 18 1.37 -16.11 -3.85
C ALA A 18 1.52 -16.86 -5.18
N GLY A 19 2.76 -17.24 -5.52
CA GLY A 19 3.01 -18.27 -6.52
C GLY A 19 2.52 -19.61 -5.98
N CYS A 20 1.30 -20.02 -6.29
CA CYS A 20 0.89 -21.41 -6.13
C CYS A 20 1.54 -22.22 -7.26
N ALA A 21 2.70 -22.83 -6.97
CA ALA A 21 3.20 -23.91 -7.81
C ALA A 21 2.19 -25.08 -7.76
N PRO A 22 1.82 -25.71 -8.88
CA PRO A 22 1.01 -26.91 -8.85
C PRO A 22 1.82 -28.05 -8.23
N ASN A 23 1.33 -28.64 -7.14
CA ASN A 23 1.88 -29.88 -6.59
C ASN A 23 1.59 -31.03 -7.59
N GLU A 24 2.61 -31.52 -8.29
CA GLU A 24 2.56 -32.84 -8.92
C GLU A 24 2.96 -33.94 -7.92
N PRO A 25 2.46 -35.18 -8.06
CA PRO A 25 2.61 -36.23 -7.05
C PRO A 25 4.00 -36.86 -7.09
N ASN A 26 4.62 -37.01 -5.90
CA ASN A 26 5.87 -37.74 -5.68
C ASN A 26 5.83 -39.17 -6.24
N ASN A 27 6.79 -39.50 -7.11
CA ASN A 27 7.12 -40.88 -7.49
C ASN A 27 8.49 -41.26 -6.86
N PRO A 28 8.55 -42.24 -5.93
CA PRO A 28 9.78 -42.58 -5.24
C PRO A 28 10.53 -43.69 -6.00
N ASN A 29 11.61 -43.33 -6.70
CA ASN A 29 12.74 -44.21 -7.06
C ASN A 29 13.80 -43.42 -7.86
N ASP A 30 14.92 -43.02 -7.23
CA ASP A 30 16.32 -43.39 -7.57
C ASP A 30 17.34 -42.51 -6.76
N PRO A 31 18.57 -43.00 -6.43
CA PRO A 31 19.38 -42.48 -5.33
C PRO A 31 20.57 -41.59 -5.74
N THR A 32 21.05 -40.82 -4.74
CA THR A 32 22.40 -40.26 -4.55
C THR A 32 22.95 -39.28 -5.60
N GLU A 33 22.96 -37.99 -5.25
CA GLU A 33 23.98 -37.05 -5.72
C GLU A 33 24.67 -36.32 -4.54
N THR A 34 25.97 -36.13 -4.74
CA THR A 34 27.02 -35.63 -3.85
C THR A 34 26.80 -34.15 -3.46
N PRO A 35 27.23 -33.69 -2.26
CA PRO A 35 27.08 -32.29 -1.88
C PRO A 35 28.04 -31.42 -2.70
N THR A 36 27.50 -30.66 -3.66
CA THR A 36 28.24 -29.62 -4.37
C THR A 36 28.04 -28.29 -3.65
N ALA A 37 29.16 -27.59 -3.51
CA ALA A 37 29.37 -26.44 -2.64
C ALA A 37 28.56 -25.19 -3.01
N SER A 38 28.18 -24.46 -1.96
CA SER A 38 28.12 -22.99 -1.85
C SER A 38 27.58 -22.22 -3.05
N THR A 39 26.27 -21.94 -3.04
CA THR A 39 25.70 -20.77 -3.69
C THR A 39 25.92 -19.53 -2.84
N THR A 40 26.86 -18.69 -3.29
CA THR A 40 26.91 -17.26 -2.97
C THR A 40 25.53 -16.62 -3.19
N PRO A 41 25.03 -15.71 -2.34
CA PRO A 41 23.79 -15.00 -2.64
C PRO A 41 24.04 -14.06 -3.82
N GLU A 42 23.46 -14.37 -4.97
CA GLU A 42 23.51 -13.50 -6.16
C GLU A 42 22.58 -12.29 -5.96
N SER A 43 23.14 -11.11 -6.26
CA SER A 43 22.61 -9.75 -6.02
C SER A 43 21.21 -9.49 -6.59
N SER A 44 20.32 -8.91 -5.79
CA SER A 44 19.04 -8.33 -6.21
C SER A 44 19.25 -7.09 -7.10
N LYS A 45 18.27 -6.74 -7.93
CA LYS A 45 18.23 -5.50 -8.73
C LYS A 45 17.85 -4.33 -7.81
N GLN A 46 18.80 -3.91 -6.99
CA GLN A 46 18.66 -2.74 -6.12
C GLN A 46 18.99 -1.47 -6.92
N ALA A 47 17.99 -0.92 -7.61
CA ALA A 47 18.16 0.26 -8.47
C ALA A 47 17.81 1.59 -7.78
N VAL A 48 16.91 1.56 -6.80
CA VAL A 48 16.58 2.70 -5.93
C VAL A 48 17.08 2.38 -4.53
N SER A 49 17.87 3.29 -3.96
CA SER A 49 18.41 3.22 -2.62
C SER A 49 17.53 3.98 -1.62
N VAL A 50 17.61 3.60 -0.34
CA VAL A 50 17.07 4.36 0.80
C VAL A 50 17.59 5.80 0.81
N ASP A 51 18.84 6.02 0.40
CA ASP A 51 19.46 7.35 0.33
C ASP A 51 18.89 8.22 -0.81
N ASP A 52 18.25 7.60 -1.80
CA ASP A 52 17.58 8.32 -2.89
C ASP A 52 16.23 8.88 -2.43
N ILE A 53 15.73 8.48 -1.26
CA ILE A 53 14.49 8.98 -0.68
C ILE A 53 14.84 9.91 0.48
N GLU A 54 14.79 11.21 0.23
CA GLU A 54 14.93 12.20 1.29
C GLU A 54 13.63 12.26 2.09
N TRP A 55 13.68 12.13 3.41
CA TRP A 55 12.48 12.12 4.25
C TRP A 55 12.65 12.88 5.56
N SER A 56 11.52 13.28 6.15
CA SER A 56 11.45 13.90 7.47
C SER A 56 10.12 13.62 8.16
N VAL A 57 10.08 13.74 9.48
CA VAL A 57 8.84 13.70 10.27
C VAL A 57 8.75 14.98 11.08
N ALA A 58 7.61 15.69 10.97
CA ALA A 58 7.38 16.95 11.65
C ALA A 58 5.87 17.22 11.83
N PRO A 59 5.47 18.15 12.70
CA PRO A 59 4.11 18.68 12.70
C PRO A 59 3.76 19.30 11.34
N GLY A 60 2.56 19.03 10.86
CA GLY A 60 2.03 19.56 9.61
C GLY A 60 0.51 19.51 9.57
N VAL A 61 -0.08 19.85 8.42
CA VAL A 61 -1.53 19.83 8.22
C VAL A 61 -1.88 18.93 7.05
N ILE A 62 -2.74 17.94 7.27
CA ILE A 62 -3.31 17.07 6.24
C ILE A 62 -4.83 17.14 6.37
N ASP A 63 -5.52 17.40 5.25
CA ASP A 63 -6.98 17.55 5.18
C ASP A 63 -7.57 18.57 6.17
N GLY A 64 -6.80 19.62 6.51
CA GLY A 64 -7.22 20.65 7.46
C GLY A 64 -7.08 20.27 8.93
N TYR A 65 -6.47 19.12 9.23
CA TYR A 65 -6.18 18.67 10.59
C TYR A 65 -4.68 18.77 10.86
N ASP A 66 -4.32 19.24 12.06
CA ASP A 66 -2.95 19.14 12.57
C ASP A 66 -2.59 17.67 12.75
N ARG A 67 -1.44 17.25 12.20
CA ARG A 67 -0.94 15.87 12.21
C ARG A 67 0.56 15.87 12.45
N ILE A 68 1.07 14.73 12.92
CA ILE A 68 2.47 14.38 12.69
C ILE A 68 2.57 13.78 11.28
N VAL A 69 3.40 14.40 10.45
CA VAL A 69 3.46 14.19 9.01
C VAL A 69 4.83 13.63 8.63
N PHE A 70 4.81 12.51 7.93
CA PHE A 70 5.96 11.99 7.18
C PHE A 70 5.98 12.65 5.81
N SER A 71 7.07 13.35 5.49
CA SER A 71 7.30 13.96 4.18
C SER A 71 8.44 13.24 3.49
N TYR A 72 8.33 12.98 2.19
CA TYR A 72 9.39 12.35 1.42
C TYR A 72 9.50 12.92 0.00
N THR A 73 10.71 12.89 -0.54
CA THR A 73 11.06 13.33 -1.89
C THR A 73 11.81 12.23 -2.61
N ASN A 74 11.37 11.92 -3.83
CA ASN A 74 12.06 10.99 -4.71
C ASN A 74 13.22 11.69 -5.41
N ASN A 75 14.45 11.50 -4.92
CA ASN A 75 15.68 12.00 -5.55
C ASN A 75 16.34 10.96 -6.47
N SER A 76 15.72 9.79 -6.66
CA SER A 76 16.20 8.75 -7.58
C SER A 76 15.99 9.15 -9.05
N SER A 77 16.60 8.40 -9.97
CA SER A 77 16.34 8.53 -11.41
C SER A 77 15.10 7.76 -11.88
N TYR A 78 14.37 7.10 -10.98
CA TYR A 78 13.23 6.24 -11.29
C TYR A 78 11.92 6.89 -10.84
N ASP A 79 10.81 6.49 -11.48
CA ASP A 79 9.50 6.82 -10.97
C ASP A 79 9.22 5.94 -9.73
N VAL A 80 8.84 6.57 -8.62
CA VAL A 80 8.47 5.92 -7.35
C VAL A 80 6.96 6.00 -7.20
N PHE A 81 6.30 4.95 -6.73
CA PHE A 81 4.85 4.94 -6.56
C PHE A 81 4.37 4.56 -5.16
N GLY A 82 5.30 4.27 -4.26
CA GLY A 82 4.99 4.01 -2.87
C GLY A 82 6.23 4.12 -2.00
N VAL A 83 6.13 4.88 -0.91
CA VAL A 83 7.14 4.88 0.15
C VAL A 83 6.41 4.65 1.46
N GLN A 84 6.82 3.59 2.17
CA GLN A 84 6.35 3.28 3.50
C GLN A 84 7.52 3.33 4.48
N MET A 85 7.29 3.94 5.64
CA MET A 85 8.21 3.93 6.75
C MET A 85 7.57 3.23 7.94
N GLU A 86 8.29 2.27 8.52
CA GLU A 86 8.01 1.70 9.84
C GLU A 86 9.04 2.22 10.84
N PHE A 87 8.56 2.68 11.98
CA PHE A 87 9.36 3.04 13.13
C PHE A 87 9.00 2.14 14.30
N ARG A 88 9.98 1.80 15.13
CA ARG A 88 9.79 1.06 16.38
C ARG A 88 10.27 1.89 17.56
N GLN A 89 9.82 1.59 18.76
CA GLN A 89 10.39 2.21 19.96
C GLN A 89 11.89 1.93 20.05
N ALA A 90 12.67 2.93 20.44
CA ALA A 90 14.08 2.75 20.75
C ALA A 90 14.24 1.77 21.92
N ALA A 91 15.34 1.03 21.93
CA ALA A 91 15.56 -0.06 22.89
C ALA A 91 15.63 0.40 24.36
N ASP A 92 15.92 1.67 24.61
CA ASP A 92 16.09 2.27 25.92
C ASP A 92 14.87 3.08 26.41
N VAL A 93 13.74 3.03 25.69
CA VAL A 93 12.49 3.67 26.11
C VAL A 93 12.00 3.06 27.44
N THR A 94 11.80 3.94 28.42
CA THR A 94 11.36 3.61 29.78
C THR A 94 9.83 3.66 29.94
N ASP A 95 9.30 3.02 30.99
CA ASP A 95 7.86 3.09 31.31
C ASP A 95 7.42 4.52 31.64
N GLU A 96 8.30 5.32 32.27
CA GLU A 96 8.04 6.73 32.55
C GLU A 96 7.90 7.57 31.27
N GLN A 97 8.61 7.21 30.19
CA GLN A 97 8.46 7.88 28.90
C GLN A 97 7.19 7.44 28.16
N ARG A 98 6.77 6.17 28.31
CA ARG A 98 5.57 5.63 27.66
C ARG A 98 4.25 6.27 28.10
N VAL A 99 4.26 7.13 29.11
CA VAL A 99 3.09 7.93 29.52
C VAL A 99 2.57 8.83 28.40
N VAL A 100 3.38 9.15 27.38
CA VAL A 100 2.93 9.88 26.18
C VAL A 100 1.85 9.13 25.37
N PHE A 101 1.66 7.83 25.65
CA PHE A 101 0.61 7.01 25.05
C PHE A 101 -0.64 6.87 25.93
N ASP A 102 -0.73 7.50 27.11
CA ASP A 102 -1.88 7.35 28.02
C ASP A 102 -3.20 7.69 27.32
N GLU A 103 -3.26 8.85 26.63
CA GLU A 103 -4.46 9.30 25.92
C GLU A 103 -4.93 8.32 24.83
N LEU A 104 -4.00 7.63 24.16
CA LEU A 104 -4.31 6.63 23.15
C LEU A 104 -5.10 5.45 23.76
N TYR A 105 -4.71 5.01 24.96
CA TYR A 105 -5.37 3.90 25.66
C TYR A 105 -6.64 4.36 26.39
N GLU A 106 -6.67 5.59 26.88
CA GLU A 106 -7.86 6.16 27.55
C GLU A 106 -9.00 6.49 26.57
N SER A 107 -8.66 6.97 25.37
CA SER A 107 -9.67 7.34 24.35
C SER A 107 -10.28 6.16 23.62
N ASN A 108 -9.61 5.00 23.64
CA ASN A 108 -10.09 3.78 23.00
C ASN A 108 -9.93 2.57 23.94
N SER A 109 -11.00 2.22 24.65
CA SER A 109 -11.00 1.14 25.63
C SER A 109 -10.71 -0.25 25.05
N MET A 110 -10.77 -0.42 23.73
CA MET A 110 -10.44 -1.69 23.05
C MET A 110 -9.00 -1.71 22.53
N TRP A 111 -8.24 -0.63 22.70
CA TRP A 111 -6.93 -0.48 22.09
C TRP A 111 -5.97 -1.57 22.52
N GLU A 112 -5.81 -1.79 23.82
CA GLU A 112 -4.88 -2.77 24.38
C GLU A 112 -5.22 -4.19 23.92
N ASP A 113 -6.48 -4.57 23.99
CA ASP A 113 -6.96 -5.89 23.54
C ASP A 113 -6.70 -6.15 22.04
N MET A 114 -6.70 -5.10 21.23
CA MET A 114 -6.54 -5.20 19.77
C MET A 114 -5.10 -5.02 19.28
N ASN A 115 -4.30 -4.21 19.99
CA ASN A 115 -3.00 -3.72 19.49
C ASN A 115 -1.83 -3.95 20.46
N GLY A 116 -2.08 -4.49 21.65
CA GLY A 116 -1.05 -4.79 22.64
C GLY A 116 -0.78 -3.67 23.65
N GLY A 117 0.21 -3.90 24.51
CA GLY A 117 0.65 -2.97 25.55
C GLY A 117 1.39 -1.75 25.01
N LYS A 118 1.67 -0.77 25.87
CA LYS A 118 2.37 0.48 25.47
C LYS A 118 3.78 0.22 24.95
N ASP A 119 4.42 -0.86 25.38
CA ASP A 119 5.71 -1.34 24.90
C ASP A 119 5.66 -1.94 23.47
N GLU A 120 4.46 -2.24 22.98
CA GLU A 120 4.21 -2.78 21.63
C GLU A 120 3.77 -1.69 20.63
N VAL A 121 3.69 -0.42 21.05
CA VAL A 121 3.34 0.70 20.18
C VAL A 121 4.45 0.95 19.15
N TYR A 122 4.07 1.08 17.89
CA TYR A 122 4.96 1.42 16.77
C TYR A 122 4.29 2.41 15.83
N ILE A 123 5.06 3.14 15.02
CA ILE A 123 4.54 4.14 14.08
C ILE A 123 4.74 3.67 12.65
N THR A 124 3.74 3.89 11.81
CA THR A 124 3.82 3.72 10.37
C THR A 124 3.43 4.98 9.65
N ALA A 125 4.03 5.23 8.49
CA ALA A 125 3.55 6.21 7.53
C ALA A 125 3.67 5.63 6.13
N SER A 126 2.65 5.78 5.30
CA SER A 126 2.64 5.27 3.93
C SER A 126 2.07 6.33 3.00
N GLY A 127 2.81 6.67 1.95
CA GLY A 127 2.29 7.46 0.84
C GLY A 127 2.37 6.65 -0.45
N GLU A 128 1.27 6.56 -1.18
CA GLU A 128 1.10 5.70 -2.36
C GLU A 128 0.99 6.52 -3.65
N ARG A 129 1.73 7.63 -3.69
CA ARG A 129 1.70 8.57 -4.80
C ARG A 129 2.70 8.21 -5.87
N TYR A 130 2.27 8.29 -7.13
CA TYR A 130 3.18 8.23 -8.28
C TYR A 130 3.99 9.52 -8.39
N LEU A 131 5.29 9.42 -8.17
CA LEU A 131 6.26 10.50 -8.13
C LEU A 131 7.35 10.26 -9.17
N GLN A 132 7.42 11.17 -10.13
CA GLN A 132 8.59 11.29 -11.00
C GLN A 132 9.81 11.80 -10.21
N PRO A 133 11.04 11.66 -10.74
CA PRO A 133 12.24 12.24 -10.14
C PRO A 133 12.07 13.71 -9.75
N GLY A 134 12.44 14.03 -8.50
CA GLY A 134 12.26 15.34 -7.86
C GLY A 134 10.87 15.59 -7.27
N GLY A 135 9.91 14.67 -7.43
CA GLY A 135 8.58 14.78 -6.84
C GLY A 135 8.57 14.49 -5.34
N SER A 136 7.66 15.14 -4.61
CA SER A 136 7.48 14.95 -3.16
C SER A 136 6.04 14.59 -2.82
N ASN A 137 5.85 13.92 -1.69
CA ASN A 137 4.55 13.65 -1.10
C ASN A 137 4.61 13.69 0.43
N THR A 138 3.44 13.70 1.06
CA THR A 138 3.28 13.67 2.51
C THR A 138 2.23 12.64 2.91
N ALA A 139 2.45 11.96 4.03
CA ALA A 139 1.52 11.01 4.61
C ALA A 139 1.39 11.23 6.13
N PRO A 140 0.22 10.96 6.73
CA PRO A 140 0.08 11.00 8.17
C PRO A 140 0.84 9.84 8.82
N CYS A 141 1.47 10.10 9.97
CA CYS A 141 1.96 9.05 10.85
C CYS A 141 0.79 8.45 11.64
N THR A 142 0.71 7.12 11.71
CA THR A 142 -0.33 6.38 12.44
C THR A 142 0.28 5.32 13.35
N PHE A 143 -0.45 4.96 14.40
CA PHE A 143 -0.04 3.93 15.35
C PHE A 143 -0.42 2.55 14.86
N ASN A 144 0.48 1.58 15.04
CA ASN A 144 0.25 0.15 14.89
C ASN A 144 -0.38 -0.26 13.55
N SER A 145 -0.04 0.44 12.46
CA SER A 145 -0.67 0.27 11.13
C SER A 145 -2.19 0.50 11.12
N THR A 146 -2.73 1.17 12.13
CA THR A 146 -4.14 1.57 12.26
C THR A 146 -4.41 2.89 11.54
N ALA A 147 -5.68 3.30 11.50
CA ALA A 147 -6.05 4.66 11.09
C ALA A 147 -5.90 5.70 12.22
N THR A 148 -5.45 5.30 13.41
CA THR A 148 -5.27 6.20 14.55
C THR A 148 -4.00 7.01 14.37
N SER A 149 -4.15 8.33 14.24
CA SER A 149 -3.02 9.23 14.01
C SER A 149 -2.13 9.37 15.24
N VAL A 150 -0.84 9.60 14.96
CA VAL A 150 0.11 10.13 15.94
C VAL A 150 -0.21 11.60 16.16
N SER A 151 -0.33 12.00 17.43
CA SER A 151 -0.85 13.30 17.81
C SER A 151 0.25 14.30 18.18
N THR A 152 1.39 13.83 18.70
CA THR A 152 2.46 14.71 19.20
C THR A 152 3.85 14.25 18.75
N MET A 153 4.81 15.19 18.71
CA MET A 153 6.21 14.84 18.46
C MET A 153 6.81 14.03 19.59
N GLU A 154 6.38 14.22 20.84
CA GLU A 154 6.85 13.42 21.98
C GLU A 154 6.57 11.92 21.78
N GLN A 155 5.47 11.56 21.12
CA GLN A 155 5.16 10.17 20.75
C GLN A 155 6.11 9.64 19.67
N TYR A 156 6.47 10.46 18.68
CA TYR A 156 7.40 10.09 17.61
C TYR A 156 8.86 10.04 18.09
N GLU A 157 9.26 10.93 18.99
CA GLU A 157 10.63 11.04 19.51
C GLU A 157 11.08 9.82 20.33
N LEU A 158 10.16 8.95 20.74
CA LEU A 158 10.47 7.64 21.34
C LEU A 158 10.83 6.56 20.30
N MET A 159 10.73 6.88 19.01
CA MET A 159 10.89 5.91 17.93
C MET A 159 12.24 6.05 17.21
N GLU A 160 12.69 4.93 16.65
CA GLU A 160 13.79 4.85 15.68
C GLU A 160 13.28 4.22 14.37
N PRO A 161 13.86 4.58 13.21
CA PRO A 161 13.54 3.91 11.94
C PRO A 161 13.83 2.41 12.02
N LYS A 162 12.87 1.60 11.56
CA LYS A 162 12.98 0.14 11.51
C LYS A 162 13.14 -0.34 10.08
N MET A 163 12.22 0.06 9.20
CA MET A 163 12.18 -0.42 7.82
C MET A 163 11.62 0.65 6.88
N MET A 164 12.22 0.79 5.70
CA MET A 164 11.63 1.54 4.58
C MET A 164 11.28 0.57 3.45
N SER A 165 10.07 0.69 2.93
CA SER A 165 9.65 0.00 1.70
C SER A 165 9.54 1.01 0.56
N ILE A 166 10.13 0.70 -0.59
CA ILE A 166 10.15 1.58 -1.77
C ILE A 166 9.60 0.82 -2.99
N GLY A 167 8.45 1.26 -3.49
CA GLY A 167 7.88 0.81 -4.75
C GLY A 167 8.37 1.71 -5.89
N TYR A 168 9.07 1.15 -6.88
CA TYR A 168 9.55 1.90 -8.04
C TYR A 168 9.24 1.21 -9.38
N LYS A 169 9.18 1.99 -10.44
CA LYS A 169 8.92 1.54 -11.80
C LYS A 169 10.17 1.67 -12.65
N ASP A 170 10.52 0.59 -13.35
CA ASP A 170 11.58 0.56 -14.37
C ASP A 170 11.03 -0.08 -15.65
N GLY A 171 10.96 0.72 -16.71
CA GLY A 171 10.31 0.32 -17.96
C GLY A 171 8.84 -0.01 -17.75
N ASP A 172 8.44 -1.20 -18.17
CA ASP A 172 7.08 -1.73 -18.05
C ASP A 172 6.87 -2.56 -16.78
N ARG A 173 7.82 -2.49 -15.83
CA ARG A 173 7.81 -3.31 -14.62
C ARG A 173 7.88 -2.46 -13.35
N VAL A 174 7.27 -2.97 -12.29
CA VAL A 174 7.33 -2.42 -10.94
C VAL A 174 8.06 -3.38 -10.00
N TYR A 175 8.79 -2.81 -9.07
CA TYR A 175 9.62 -3.48 -8.09
C TYR A 175 9.30 -2.93 -6.70
N LEU A 176 9.52 -3.74 -5.68
CA LEU A 176 9.35 -3.38 -4.29
C LEU A 176 10.57 -3.84 -3.51
N GLU A 177 11.29 -2.87 -2.96
CA GLU A 177 12.48 -3.09 -2.14
C GLU A 177 12.16 -2.75 -0.69
N TYR A 178 12.75 -3.51 0.22
CA TYR A 178 12.66 -3.32 1.66
C TYR A 178 14.07 -3.11 2.19
N TYR A 179 14.28 -2.00 2.87
CA TYR A 179 15.52 -1.67 3.53
C TYR A 179 15.34 -1.79 5.04
N ASP A 180 16.16 -2.64 5.67
CA ASP A 180 16.22 -2.79 7.13
C ASP A 180 17.31 -1.87 7.70
N PHE A 181 16.90 -0.91 8.54
CA PHE A 181 17.82 0.07 9.14
C PHE A 181 18.75 -0.53 10.21
N ALA A 182 18.35 -1.62 10.85
CA ALA A 182 19.15 -2.23 11.90
C ALA A 182 20.32 -3.05 11.34
N THR A 183 20.14 -3.64 10.16
CA THR A 183 21.15 -4.49 9.51
C THR A 183 21.83 -3.85 8.31
N ASP A 184 21.39 -2.66 7.87
CA ASP A 184 21.90 -1.98 6.67
C ASP A 184 21.83 -2.91 5.44
N SER A 185 20.65 -3.49 5.21
CA SER A 185 20.48 -4.54 4.20
C SER A 185 19.16 -4.44 3.45
N TYR A 186 19.20 -4.84 2.18
CA TYR A 186 18.03 -4.88 1.30
C TYR A 186 17.47 -6.29 1.17
N SER A 187 16.15 -6.34 0.98
CA SER A 187 15.45 -7.49 0.41
C SER A 187 14.45 -7.00 -0.63
N SER A 188 14.14 -7.84 -1.63
CA SER A 188 13.23 -7.48 -2.72
C SER A 188 12.05 -8.45 -2.76
N SER A 189 10.86 -7.95 -3.07
CA SER A 189 9.66 -8.79 -3.17
C SER A 189 9.70 -9.74 -4.37
N SER A 190 10.44 -9.40 -5.44
CA SER A 190 10.63 -10.23 -6.64
C SER A 190 11.77 -9.71 -7.49
N GLN A 191 12.74 -10.57 -7.81
CA GLN A 191 13.87 -10.23 -8.70
C GLN A 191 13.42 -9.80 -10.10
N SER A 192 12.33 -10.38 -10.60
CA SER A 192 11.82 -10.05 -11.92
C SER A 192 10.91 -8.83 -11.88
N GLY A 193 10.45 -8.32 -10.73
CA GLY A 193 9.37 -7.31 -10.68
C GLY A 193 8.04 -7.85 -11.24
N LYS A 194 7.03 -6.98 -11.35
CA LYS A 194 5.72 -7.28 -11.94
C LYS A 194 5.40 -6.35 -13.08
N GLN A 195 4.50 -6.76 -13.98
CA GLN A 195 4.01 -5.86 -15.01
C GLN A 195 3.37 -4.63 -14.35
N ALA A 196 3.78 -3.44 -14.78
CA ALA A 196 3.27 -2.18 -14.25
C ALA A 196 1.78 -1.99 -14.57
N VAL A 197 1.35 -2.43 -15.75
CA VAL A 197 -0.04 -2.34 -16.21
C VAL A 197 -0.57 -3.74 -16.48
N THR A 198 -1.58 -4.13 -15.73
CA THR A 198 -2.30 -5.39 -15.88
C THR A 198 -3.79 -5.13 -15.98
N TRP A 199 -4.46 -5.88 -16.84
CA TRP A 199 -5.92 -5.85 -16.98
C TRP A 199 -6.42 -7.25 -17.30
N SER A 200 -7.60 -7.60 -16.78
CA SER A 200 -8.18 -8.92 -17.04
C SER A 200 -8.98 -8.94 -18.34
N ASN A 201 -9.06 -10.13 -18.95
CA ASN A 201 -9.95 -10.42 -20.06
C ASN A 201 -11.23 -11.15 -19.62
N SER A 202 -11.54 -11.21 -18.31
CA SER A 202 -12.78 -11.81 -17.80
C SER A 202 -14.00 -11.01 -18.24
N GLU A 203 -15.15 -11.68 -18.31
CA GLU A 203 -16.41 -11.04 -18.72
C GLU A 203 -16.77 -9.87 -17.80
N ILE A 204 -16.59 -10.02 -16.48
CA ILE A 204 -16.87 -8.98 -15.50
C ILE A 204 -15.93 -7.77 -15.63
N ALA A 205 -14.64 -7.98 -15.94
CA ALA A 205 -13.69 -6.90 -16.15
C ALA A 205 -13.98 -6.10 -17.42
N GLN A 206 -14.53 -6.75 -18.44
CA GLN A 206 -14.92 -6.13 -19.71
C GLN A 206 -16.18 -5.24 -19.59
N LEU A 207 -16.92 -5.32 -18.49
CA LEU A 207 -18.08 -4.44 -18.24
C LEU A 207 -17.67 -2.98 -18.01
N ILE A 208 -16.44 -2.72 -17.59
CA ILE A 208 -15.92 -1.37 -17.30
C ILE A 208 -14.73 -1.03 -18.22
N PRO A 209 -14.44 0.26 -18.47
CA PRO A 209 -13.24 0.64 -19.22
C PRO A 209 -11.97 0.19 -18.50
N GLN A 210 -10.96 -0.22 -19.28
CA GLN A 210 -9.59 -0.33 -18.79
C GLN A 210 -9.12 1.05 -18.31
N ILE A 211 -8.42 1.08 -17.18
CA ILE A 211 -7.85 2.31 -16.64
C ILE A 211 -6.55 2.63 -17.39
N GLU A 212 -6.41 3.87 -17.87
CA GLU A 212 -5.16 4.38 -18.43
C GLU A 212 -4.35 5.07 -17.33
N ALA A 213 -3.30 4.41 -16.82
CA ALA A 213 -2.42 4.95 -15.80
C ALA A 213 -0.99 4.42 -15.96
N PRO A 214 0.03 5.10 -15.38
CA PRO A 214 1.39 4.56 -15.31
C PRO A 214 1.48 3.18 -14.67
N ILE A 215 0.63 2.91 -13.67
CA ILE A 215 0.57 1.63 -12.96
C ILE A 215 -0.90 1.24 -12.75
N VAL A 216 -1.26 0.03 -13.17
CA VAL A 216 -2.57 -0.60 -12.96
C VAL A 216 -2.41 -2.05 -12.53
N GLY A 217 -2.97 -2.40 -11.37
CA GLY A 217 -2.90 -3.73 -10.79
C GLY A 217 -4.29 -4.34 -10.58
N VAL A 218 -4.51 -5.56 -11.08
CA VAL A 218 -5.69 -6.37 -10.72
C VAL A 218 -5.37 -7.18 -9.45
N SER A 219 -6.15 -6.98 -8.39
CA SER A 219 -5.97 -7.71 -7.12
C SER A 219 -7.03 -8.79 -6.90
N SER A 220 -8.17 -8.71 -7.58
CA SER A 220 -9.21 -9.74 -7.55
C SER A 220 -9.93 -9.84 -8.89
N ASP A 221 -10.16 -11.06 -9.34
CA ASP A 221 -10.92 -11.38 -10.55
C ASP A 221 -11.55 -12.77 -10.40
N SER A 222 -12.86 -12.78 -10.17
CA SER A 222 -13.74 -13.94 -10.12
C SER A 222 -14.94 -13.71 -11.04
N ASN A 223 -15.82 -14.70 -11.15
CA ASN A 223 -17.01 -14.57 -12.01
C ASN A 223 -17.97 -13.45 -11.56
N ASP A 224 -17.96 -13.12 -10.27
CA ASP A 224 -18.89 -12.21 -9.61
C ASP A 224 -18.22 -10.99 -8.94
N HIS A 225 -16.90 -10.92 -8.99
CA HIS A 225 -16.14 -9.81 -8.42
C HIS A 225 -14.91 -9.47 -9.24
N PHE A 226 -14.70 -8.17 -9.48
CA PHE A 226 -13.47 -7.65 -10.06
C PHE A 226 -12.97 -6.49 -9.21
N TYR A 227 -11.65 -6.38 -9.05
CA TYR A 227 -11.01 -5.27 -8.36
C TYR A 227 -9.68 -4.90 -9.02
N ALA A 228 -9.51 -3.61 -9.32
CA ALA A 228 -8.26 -3.05 -9.81
C ALA A 228 -7.92 -1.73 -9.11
N SER A 229 -6.62 -1.48 -8.97
CA SER A 229 -6.03 -0.24 -8.46
C SER A 229 -5.21 0.43 -9.54
N ALA A 230 -5.21 1.76 -9.59
CA ALA A 230 -4.41 2.56 -10.49
C ALA A 230 -3.71 3.70 -9.75
N TYR A 231 -2.46 3.98 -10.12
CA TYR A 231 -1.63 5.02 -9.51
C TYR A 231 -1.12 5.99 -10.58
N GLY A 232 -1.06 7.29 -10.24
CA GLY A 232 -0.75 8.36 -11.20
C GLY A 232 -1.96 8.80 -12.00
N ILE A 233 -3.14 8.75 -11.38
CA ILE A 233 -4.41 9.24 -11.92
C ILE A 233 -4.69 10.63 -11.33
N PRO A 234 -4.42 11.73 -12.06
CA PRO A 234 -4.87 13.05 -11.66
C PRO A 234 -6.41 13.14 -11.66
N ARG A 235 -6.92 14.18 -11.00
CA ARG A 235 -8.35 14.35 -10.75
C ARG A 235 -9.20 14.35 -12.03
N ASP A 236 -8.73 15.01 -13.07
CA ASP A 236 -9.41 15.09 -14.36
C ASP A 236 -9.54 13.73 -15.06
N GLN A 237 -8.53 12.86 -14.92
CA GLN A 237 -8.61 11.48 -15.43
C GLN A 237 -9.58 10.62 -14.62
N TYR A 238 -9.68 10.81 -13.30
CA TYR A 238 -10.72 10.17 -12.49
C TYR A 238 -12.12 10.61 -12.92
N ASP A 239 -12.35 11.91 -13.05
CA ASP A 239 -13.65 12.45 -13.45
C ASP A 239 -14.04 11.93 -14.86
N ALA A 240 -13.10 11.89 -15.81
CA ALA A 240 -13.34 11.31 -17.14
C ALA A 240 -13.62 9.80 -17.10
N TYR A 241 -13.00 9.06 -16.17
CA TYR A 241 -13.28 7.63 -15.97
C TYR A 241 -14.71 7.41 -15.45
N VAL A 242 -15.19 8.28 -14.55
CA VAL A 242 -16.57 8.25 -14.06
C VAL A 242 -17.55 8.53 -15.20
N ASP A 243 -17.30 9.56 -16.02
CA ASP A 243 -18.13 9.86 -17.20
C ASP A 243 -18.24 8.64 -18.15
N GLU A 244 -17.14 7.91 -18.32
CA GLU A 244 -17.08 6.73 -19.17
C GLU A 244 -17.79 5.50 -18.57
N LEU A 245 -17.87 5.39 -17.24
CA LEU A 245 -18.74 4.41 -16.56
C LEU A 245 -20.21 4.74 -16.78
N GLU A 246 -20.59 6.02 -16.66
CA GLU A 246 -21.96 6.47 -16.93
C GLU A 246 -22.35 6.22 -18.39
N ASN A 247 -21.45 6.49 -19.34
CA ASN A 247 -21.65 6.20 -20.77
C ASN A 247 -21.85 4.69 -21.06
N ARG A 248 -21.30 3.80 -20.22
CA ARG A 248 -21.53 2.36 -20.28
C ARG A 248 -22.83 1.90 -19.60
N GLY A 249 -23.63 2.83 -19.08
CA GLY A 249 -24.94 2.54 -18.50
C GLY A 249 -24.93 2.31 -16.99
N PHE A 250 -23.82 2.57 -16.29
CA PHE A 250 -23.79 2.57 -14.82
C PHE A 250 -24.41 3.87 -14.28
N THR A 251 -25.74 3.97 -14.37
CA THR A 251 -26.49 5.17 -13.97
C THR A 251 -27.61 4.89 -12.96
N VAL A 252 -27.90 3.62 -12.68
CA VAL A 252 -28.96 3.22 -11.74
C VAL A 252 -28.48 3.41 -10.31
N ASP A 253 -29.30 4.05 -9.47
CA ASP A 253 -28.98 4.37 -8.06
C ASP A 253 -27.61 5.04 -7.88
N ALA A 254 -27.25 5.90 -8.83
CA ALA A 254 -25.95 6.58 -8.85
C ALA A 254 -25.75 7.44 -7.59
N ASN A 255 -24.60 7.26 -6.97
CA ASN A 255 -24.13 8.03 -5.84
C ASN A 255 -22.72 8.54 -6.16
N ALA A 256 -22.60 9.85 -6.30
CA ALA A 256 -21.33 10.54 -6.47
C ALA A 256 -21.11 11.49 -5.29
N SER A 257 -19.97 11.35 -4.62
CA SER A 257 -19.43 12.33 -3.69
C SER A 257 -17.97 12.57 -4.06
N GLY A 258 -17.35 13.68 -3.66
CA GLY A 258 -16.12 14.20 -4.28
C GLY A 258 -15.06 13.17 -4.72
N ASN A 259 -14.80 12.14 -3.90
CA ASN A 259 -13.80 11.09 -4.14
C ASN A 259 -14.40 9.68 -4.30
N TYR A 260 -15.70 9.58 -4.57
CA TYR A 260 -16.45 8.35 -4.58
C TYR A 260 -17.52 8.36 -5.67
N PHE A 261 -17.59 7.29 -6.43
CA PHE A 261 -18.67 7.02 -7.37
C PHE A 261 -19.16 5.58 -7.16
N SER A 262 -20.47 5.38 -7.18
CA SER A 262 -21.06 4.04 -7.31
C SER A 262 -22.36 4.11 -8.07
N ALA A 263 -22.60 3.13 -8.93
CA ALA A 263 -23.87 2.98 -9.63
C ALA A 263 -24.03 1.52 -10.07
N SER A 264 -25.26 1.15 -10.44
CA SER A 264 -25.55 -0.12 -11.10
C SER A 264 -25.91 0.09 -12.57
N ASN A 265 -25.70 -0.94 -13.38
CA ASN A 265 -26.30 -1.02 -14.72
C ASN A 265 -27.71 -1.62 -14.67
N GLU A 266 -28.41 -1.71 -15.81
CA GLU A 266 -29.77 -2.27 -15.89
C GLU A 266 -29.86 -3.76 -15.50
N GLU A 267 -28.75 -4.49 -15.57
CA GLU A 267 -28.65 -5.90 -15.21
C GLU A 267 -28.41 -6.12 -13.70
N GLY A 268 -28.26 -5.02 -12.94
CA GLY A 268 -28.03 -5.05 -11.49
C GLY A 268 -26.56 -5.15 -11.08
N VAL A 269 -25.63 -5.22 -12.05
CA VAL A 269 -24.18 -5.22 -11.76
C VAL A 269 -23.79 -3.86 -11.21
N LYS A 270 -23.08 -3.85 -10.09
CA LYS A 270 -22.65 -2.63 -9.40
C LYS A 270 -21.18 -2.33 -9.68
N VAL A 271 -20.88 -1.08 -10.01
CA VAL A 271 -19.53 -0.52 -10.00
C VAL A 271 -19.34 0.40 -8.80
N THR A 272 -18.13 0.45 -8.26
CA THR A 272 -17.71 1.44 -7.27
C THR A 272 -16.29 1.90 -7.60
N ALA A 273 -16.08 3.22 -7.69
CA ALA A 273 -14.78 3.84 -7.92
C ALA A 273 -14.47 4.80 -6.77
N ASN A 274 -13.34 4.61 -6.10
CA ASN A 274 -12.85 5.45 -5.00
C ASN A 274 -11.57 6.13 -5.43
N TYR A 275 -11.47 7.45 -5.21
CA TYR A 275 -10.33 8.27 -5.58
C TYR A 275 -9.57 8.76 -4.33
N SER A 276 -8.24 8.62 -4.31
CA SER A 276 -7.39 9.33 -3.36
C SER A 276 -6.82 10.56 -4.06
N GLY A 277 -7.30 11.75 -3.69
CA GLY A 277 -6.73 13.00 -4.18
C GLY A 277 -5.32 13.27 -3.66
N ALA A 278 -5.01 12.79 -2.45
CA ALA A 278 -3.69 12.92 -1.86
C ALA A 278 -2.65 12.09 -2.63
N ASP A 279 -3.00 10.86 -3.00
CA ASP A 279 -2.09 9.94 -3.69
C ASP A 279 -2.21 9.97 -5.21
N GLU A 280 -3.20 10.67 -5.76
CA GLU A 280 -3.56 10.59 -7.19
C GLU A 280 -3.68 9.12 -7.63
N SER A 281 -4.50 8.38 -6.88
CA SER A 281 -4.75 6.96 -7.10
C SER A 281 -6.26 6.68 -7.11
N MET A 282 -6.64 5.57 -7.74
CA MET A 282 -8.02 5.13 -7.83
C MET A 282 -8.12 3.63 -7.60
N ASN A 283 -9.16 3.20 -6.88
CA ASN A 283 -9.58 1.81 -6.78
C ASN A 283 -10.96 1.65 -7.43
N VAL A 284 -11.10 0.69 -8.34
CA VAL A 284 -12.38 0.32 -8.95
C VAL A 284 -12.73 -1.12 -8.60
N SER A 285 -14.01 -1.35 -8.28
CA SER A 285 -14.55 -2.68 -8.07
C SER A 285 -15.87 -2.88 -8.81
N VAL A 286 -16.08 -4.09 -9.33
CA VAL A 286 -17.34 -4.52 -9.92
C VAL A 286 -17.86 -5.73 -9.13
N THR A 287 -19.17 -5.78 -8.91
CA THR A 287 -19.85 -6.91 -8.27
C THR A 287 -21.17 -7.19 -8.98
N SER A 288 -21.40 -8.45 -9.34
CA SER A 288 -22.63 -8.93 -9.98
C SER A 288 -23.47 -9.79 -9.04
#